data_AF-A0A6P0MX50-F1
#
_entry.id   AF-A0A6P0MX50-F1
#
_cell.length_a   1.000
_cell.length_b   1.000
_cell.length_c   1.000
_cell.angle_alpha   90.00
_cell.angle_beta   90.00
_cell.angle_gamma   90.00
#
_symmetry.space_group_name_H-M   'P 1'
#
loop_
_entity.id
_entity.type
_entity.pdbx_description
1 polymer ?
#
loop_
_entity_poly.entity_id
_entity_poly.type
_entity_poly.pdbx_seq_one_letter_code
_entity_poly.pdbx_strand_id
1 'polypeptide(L)'
;MSQSKRSPEPQCLDWLQQAKVQAEQIATSSEPEFSSELFLFAVGNGLYKLRRIEDAIASYDKAIEFNPDDDAAWYNKACFYALQNNCDLAIENLQQAIHLNPDEYREMAKTDSDFDNLRSDTRFQALIQD
;
A
#
# COMPACT_ATOMS: atom_id res chain seq x y z
N MET A 1 -24.98 17.98 20.56
CA MET A 1 -24.26 18.15 19.29
C MET A 1 -22.96 18.89 19.54
N SER A 2 -21.83 18.24 19.25
CA SER A 2 -20.63 18.82 18.63
C SER A 2 -19.47 17.85 18.87
N GLN A 3 -19.07 17.15 17.82
CA GLN A 3 -17.92 16.26 17.85
C GLN A 3 -16.64 17.09 18.00
N SER A 4 -15.84 16.69 18.96
CA SER A 4 -14.52 17.23 19.26
C SER A 4 -13.56 16.96 18.09
N LYS A 5 -13.08 18.04 17.46
CA LYS A 5 -11.93 18.00 16.55
C LYS A 5 -10.70 17.64 17.40
N ARG A 6 -10.27 16.38 17.35
CA ARG A 6 -8.97 15.99 17.88
C ARG A 6 -7.90 16.40 16.87
N SER A 7 -7.10 17.40 17.24
CA SER A 7 -5.82 17.69 16.59
C SER A 7 -4.86 16.50 16.78
N PRO A 8 -3.97 16.19 15.82
CA PRO A 8 -3.00 15.12 16.00
C PRO A 8 -2.01 15.52 17.11
N GLU A 9 -1.70 14.59 18.01
CA GLU A 9 -0.68 14.80 19.05
C GLU A 9 0.69 15.13 18.41
N PRO A 10 1.42 16.15 18.90
CA PRO A 10 2.68 16.62 18.30
C PRO A 10 3.75 15.55 18.13
N GLN A 11 3.73 14.51 18.98
CA GLN A 11 4.64 13.38 18.88
C GLN A 11 4.38 12.60 17.58
N CYS A 12 3.15 12.35 17.17
CA CYS A 12 2.87 11.58 15.96
C CYS A 12 3.40 12.27 14.69
N LEU A 13 3.32 13.60 14.61
CA LEU A 13 3.86 14.38 13.50
C LEU A 13 5.39 14.29 13.41
N ASP A 14 6.06 14.32 14.55
CA ASP A 14 7.52 14.22 14.66
C ASP A 14 8.03 12.81 14.26
N TRP A 15 7.31 11.77 14.65
CA TRP A 15 7.61 10.39 14.26
C TRP A 15 7.41 10.14 12.76
N LEU A 16 6.42 10.78 12.13
CA LEU A 16 6.21 10.70 10.67
C LEU A 16 7.30 11.44 9.89
N GLN A 17 7.70 12.61 10.39
CA GLN A 17 8.80 13.38 9.82
C GLN A 17 10.12 12.57 9.91
N GLN A 18 10.36 11.91 11.05
CA GLN A 18 11.51 11.04 11.28
C GLN A 18 11.45 9.77 10.41
N ALA A 19 10.28 9.14 10.28
CA ALA A 19 10.11 7.97 9.42
C ALA A 19 10.39 8.29 7.94
N LYS A 20 9.96 9.46 7.47
CA LYS A 20 10.25 9.94 6.11
C LYS A 20 11.74 10.19 5.90
N VAL A 21 12.40 10.87 6.84
CA VAL A 21 13.85 11.16 6.77
C VAL A 21 14.66 9.87 6.82
N GLN A 22 14.24 8.89 7.62
CA GLN A 22 14.92 7.59 7.65
C GLN A 22 14.70 6.79 6.36
N ALA A 23 13.51 6.82 5.78
CA ALA A 23 13.26 6.20 4.48
C ALA A 23 14.13 6.82 3.37
N GLU A 24 14.28 8.15 3.37
CA GLU A 24 15.17 8.88 2.44
C GLU A 24 16.66 8.55 2.68
N GLN A 25 17.09 8.39 3.94
CA GLN A 25 18.46 8.01 4.29
C GLN A 25 18.80 6.56 3.89
N ILE A 26 17.88 5.62 4.12
CA ILE A 26 18.05 4.21 3.79
C ILE A 26 18.07 3.99 2.28
N ALA A 27 17.23 4.71 1.53
CA ALA A 27 17.23 4.65 0.06
C ALA A 27 18.53 5.20 -0.56
N THR A 28 19.26 6.05 0.14
CA THR A 28 20.48 6.70 -0.37
C THR A 28 21.76 5.93 -0.01
N SER A 29 21.75 5.07 1.02
CA SER A 29 22.90 4.27 1.42
C SER A 29 22.83 2.84 0.88
N SER A 30 23.34 2.63 -0.34
CA SER A 30 23.94 1.39 -0.88
C SER A 30 23.42 0.03 -0.35
N GLU A 31 22.42 -0.54 -1.06
CA GLU A 31 22.14 -1.98 -1.29
C GLU A 31 21.90 -2.94 -0.06
N PRO A 32 21.01 -3.95 -0.18
CA PRO A 32 19.79 -4.03 0.61
C PRO A 32 19.56 -5.39 1.31
N GLU A 33 19.33 -5.39 2.63
CA GLU A 33 18.73 -6.54 3.34
C GLU A 33 17.74 -6.10 4.44
N PHE A 34 17.13 -4.93 4.30
CA PHE A 34 16.00 -4.57 5.15
C PHE A 34 14.74 -5.04 4.43
N SER A 35 14.20 -6.19 4.84
CA SER A 35 13.03 -6.78 4.19
C SER A 35 11.90 -5.76 4.15
N SER A 36 11.63 -5.26 2.94
CA SER A 36 10.49 -4.43 2.59
C SER A 36 9.20 -4.99 3.19
N GLU A 37 9.09 -6.31 3.25
CA GLU A 37 7.99 -7.07 3.84
C GLU A 37 7.67 -6.69 5.31
N LEU A 38 8.65 -6.65 6.21
CA LEU A 38 8.42 -6.35 7.65
C LEU A 38 8.15 -4.86 7.88
N PHE A 39 8.80 -4.00 7.09
CA PHE A 39 8.63 -2.56 7.13
C PHE A 39 7.28 -2.11 6.56
N LEU A 40 6.89 -2.63 5.40
CA LEU A 40 5.58 -2.43 4.78
C LEU A 40 4.47 -3.02 5.66
N PHE A 41 4.69 -4.19 6.27
CA PHE A 41 3.74 -4.78 7.22
C PHE A 41 3.54 -3.92 8.46
N ALA A 42 4.60 -3.34 9.03
CA ALA A 42 4.52 -2.50 10.23
C ALA A 42 3.93 -1.11 9.94
N VAL A 43 4.34 -0.48 8.84
CA VAL A 43 3.81 0.82 8.40
C VAL A 43 2.37 0.69 7.93
N GLY A 44 2.06 -0.33 7.13
CA GLY A 44 0.71 -0.64 6.64
C GLY A 44 -0.26 -0.94 7.78
N ASN A 45 0.11 -1.78 8.75
CA ASN A 45 -0.71 -2.03 9.94
C ASN A 45 -0.87 -0.80 10.84
N GLY A 46 0.16 0.07 10.92
CA GLY A 46 0.09 1.35 11.62
C GLY A 46 -0.91 2.31 10.99
N LEU A 47 -0.96 2.36 9.65
CA LEU A 47 -1.85 3.23 8.88
C LEU A 47 -3.30 2.71 8.85
N TYR A 48 -3.48 1.38 8.77
CA TYR A 48 -4.77 0.71 8.94
C TYR A 48 -5.41 1.04 10.30
N LYS A 49 -4.61 1.05 11.38
CA LYS A 49 -5.08 1.40 12.73
C LYS A 49 -5.38 2.88 12.95
N LEU A 50 -4.94 3.77 12.06
CA LEU A 50 -5.00 5.23 12.28
C LEU A 50 -6.02 5.99 11.41
N ARG A 51 -6.82 5.33 10.56
CA ARG A 51 -7.71 6.02 9.59
C ARG A 51 -6.95 7.01 8.69
N ARG A 52 -5.76 6.61 8.24
CA ARG A 52 -4.91 7.41 7.33
C ARG A 52 -4.57 6.61 6.08
N ILE A 53 -5.56 5.89 5.55
CA ILE A 53 -5.40 5.10 4.32
C ILE A 53 -5.03 6.04 3.16
N GLU A 54 -5.57 7.25 3.17
CA GLU A 54 -5.30 8.29 2.18
C GLU A 54 -3.83 8.77 2.22
N ASP A 55 -3.22 8.88 3.39
CA ASP A 55 -1.81 9.25 3.52
C ASP A 55 -0.87 8.10 3.14
N ALA A 56 -1.30 6.85 3.34
CA ALA A 56 -0.60 5.66 2.87
C ALA A 56 -0.53 5.66 1.34
N ILE A 57 -1.69 5.83 0.69
CA ILE A 57 -1.81 5.91 -0.77
C ILE A 57 -0.92 7.03 -1.32
N ALA A 58 -0.98 8.23 -0.72
CA ALA A 58 -0.14 9.35 -1.15
C ALA A 58 1.37 9.10 -0.99
N SER A 59 1.77 8.22 -0.08
CA SER A 59 3.17 7.80 0.08
C SER A 59 3.58 6.83 -1.04
N TYR A 60 2.71 5.88 -1.39
CA TYR A 60 2.95 4.97 -2.51
C TYR A 60 2.92 5.69 -3.86
N ASP A 61 2.07 6.72 -4.03
CA ASP A 61 2.09 7.57 -5.23
C ASP A 61 3.48 8.17 -5.46
N LYS A 62 4.13 8.68 -4.41
CA LYS A 62 5.49 9.21 -4.51
C LYS A 62 6.54 8.13 -4.78
N ALA A 63 6.38 6.95 -4.19
CA ALA A 63 7.26 5.82 -4.45
C ALA A 63 7.19 5.43 -5.94
N ILE A 64 5.98 5.34 -6.49
CA ILE A 64 5.72 5.06 -7.91
C ILE A 64 6.24 6.17 -8.82
N GLU A 65 6.09 7.44 -8.44
CA GLU A 65 6.65 8.57 -9.20
C GLU A 65 8.19 8.48 -9.30
N PHE A 66 8.84 8.01 -8.24
CA PHE A 66 10.29 7.85 -8.21
C PHE A 66 10.77 6.56 -8.88
N ASN A 67 10.06 5.46 -8.65
CA ASN A 67 10.32 4.15 -9.23
C ASN A 67 8.99 3.51 -9.69
N PRO A 68 8.62 3.67 -10.98
CA PRO A 68 7.38 3.10 -11.51
C PRO A 68 7.40 1.57 -11.60
N ASP A 69 8.60 0.95 -11.50
CA ASP A 69 8.78 -0.50 -11.52
C ASP A 69 8.73 -1.13 -10.11
N ASP A 70 8.38 -0.35 -9.07
CA ASP A 70 8.13 -0.85 -7.71
C ASP A 70 6.78 -1.57 -7.64
N ASP A 71 6.81 -2.86 -7.96
CA ASP A 71 5.64 -3.74 -7.99
C ASP A 71 4.91 -3.85 -6.62
N ALA A 72 5.65 -3.77 -5.53
CA ALA A 72 5.14 -3.81 -4.17
C ALA A 72 4.36 -2.53 -3.82
N ALA A 73 4.82 -1.37 -4.30
CA ALA A 73 4.08 -0.12 -4.12
C ALA A 73 2.71 -0.18 -4.81
N TRP A 74 2.65 -0.72 -6.03
CA TRP A 74 1.39 -0.93 -6.76
C TRP A 74 0.45 -1.91 -6.03
N TYR A 75 0.97 -3.04 -5.55
CA TYR A 75 0.17 -4.04 -4.83
C TYR A 75 -0.40 -3.49 -3.52
N ASN A 76 0.43 -2.85 -2.69
CA ASN A 76 -0.03 -2.26 -1.43
C ASN A 76 -1.10 -1.20 -1.67
N LYS A 77 -0.93 -0.36 -2.69
CA LYS A 77 -1.94 0.65 -3.08
C LYS A 77 -3.25 -0.01 -3.52
N ALA A 78 -3.19 -1.14 -4.22
CA ALA A 78 -4.38 -1.94 -4.57
C ALA A 78 -5.12 -2.45 -3.32
N CYS A 79 -4.42 -3.01 -2.34
CA CYS A 79 -5.00 -3.46 -1.07
C CYS A 79 -5.72 -2.31 -0.33
N PHE A 80 -5.09 -1.13 -0.27
CA PHE A 80 -5.70 0.04 0.38
C PHE A 80 -6.96 0.55 -0.34
N TYR A 81 -7.04 0.45 -1.66
CA TYR A 81 -8.27 0.75 -2.38
C TYR A 81 -9.33 -0.33 -2.20
N ALA A 82 -8.94 -1.60 -2.14
CA ALA A 82 -9.85 -2.71 -1.87
C ALA A 82 -10.49 -2.56 -0.49
N LEU A 83 -9.71 -2.25 0.54
CA LEU A 83 -10.21 -1.97 1.89
C LEU A 83 -11.18 -0.77 1.96
N GLN A 84 -11.07 0.18 1.02
CA GLN A 84 -12.00 1.31 0.88
C GLN A 84 -13.24 0.99 0.02
N ASN A 85 -13.39 -0.25 -0.47
CA ASN A 85 -14.37 -0.65 -1.48
C ASN A 85 -14.28 0.15 -2.79
N ASN A 86 -13.11 0.72 -3.09
CA ASN A 86 -12.85 1.33 -4.38
C ASN A 86 -12.33 0.26 -5.35
N CYS A 87 -13.24 -0.58 -5.82
CA CYS A 87 -12.91 -1.76 -6.61
C CYS A 87 -12.19 -1.42 -7.93
N ASP A 88 -12.56 -0.30 -8.55
CA ASP A 88 -11.96 0.11 -9.83
C ASP A 88 -10.47 0.43 -9.68
N LEU A 89 -10.13 1.28 -8.70
CA LEU A 89 -8.72 1.62 -8.44
C LEU A 89 -7.94 0.43 -7.88
N ALA A 90 -8.57 -0.44 -7.09
CA ALA A 90 -7.91 -1.66 -6.62
C ALA A 90 -7.48 -2.56 -7.78
N ILE A 91 -8.39 -2.81 -8.73
CA ILE A 91 -8.11 -3.63 -9.92
C ILE A 91 -7.03 -3.00 -10.80
N GLU A 92 -7.09 -1.68 -11.03
CA GLU A 92 -6.11 -0.97 -11.85
C GLU A 92 -4.69 -1.06 -11.26
N ASN A 93 -4.54 -0.83 -9.95
CA ASN A 93 -3.22 -0.88 -9.30
C ASN A 93 -2.73 -2.33 -9.18
N LEU A 94 -3.63 -3.30 -8.92
CA LEU A 94 -3.28 -4.72 -8.90
C LEU A 94 -2.81 -5.20 -10.27
N GLN A 95 -3.43 -4.71 -11.36
CA GLN A 95 -3.00 -5.02 -12.72
C GLN A 95 -1.56 -4.54 -12.99
N GLN A 96 -1.16 -3.37 -12.47
CA GLN A 96 0.23 -2.90 -12.60
C GLN A 96 1.20 -3.81 -11.84
N ALA A 97 0.87 -4.19 -10.60
CA ALA A 97 1.69 -5.12 -9.83
C ALA A 97 1.86 -6.46 -10.55
N ILE A 98 0.76 -7.05 -11.04
CA ILE A 98 0.79 -8.30 -11.82
C ILE A 98 1.55 -8.13 -13.14
N HIS A 99 1.51 -6.96 -13.78
CA HIS A 99 2.27 -6.74 -15.02
C HIS A 99 3.78 -6.81 -14.77
N LEU A 100 4.25 -6.26 -13.65
CA LEU A 100 5.66 -6.24 -13.27
C LEU A 100 6.13 -7.60 -12.74
N ASN A 101 5.31 -8.28 -11.93
CA ASN A 101 5.63 -9.58 -11.35
C ASN A 101 4.38 -10.47 -11.26
N PRO A 102 4.04 -11.18 -12.35
CA PRO A 102 2.76 -11.87 -12.47
C PRO A 102 2.57 -13.00 -11.46
N ASP A 103 3.57 -13.86 -11.31
CA ASP A 103 3.45 -15.09 -10.54
C ASP A 103 3.26 -14.81 -9.05
N GLU A 104 4.03 -13.87 -8.50
CA GLU A 104 3.94 -13.48 -7.09
C GLU A 104 2.59 -12.85 -6.76
N TYR A 105 2.19 -11.80 -7.50
CA TYR A 105 0.99 -11.04 -7.15
C TYR A 105 -0.30 -11.75 -7.52
N ARG A 106 -0.31 -12.66 -8.50
CA ARG A 106 -1.48 -13.53 -8.74
C ARG A 106 -1.71 -14.48 -7.57
N GLU A 107 -0.65 -15.11 -7.05
CA GLU A 107 -0.76 -16.04 -5.92
C GLU A 107 -1.13 -15.30 -4.62
N MET A 108 -0.51 -14.16 -4.35
CA MET A 108 -0.87 -13.31 -3.22
C MET A 108 -2.33 -12.86 -3.33
N ALA A 109 -2.74 -12.27 -4.47
CA ALA A 109 -4.09 -11.77 -4.65
C ALA A 109 -5.17 -12.86 -4.51
N LYS A 110 -4.90 -14.13 -4.87
CA LYS A 110 -5.84 -15.26 -4.66
C LYS A 110 -6.15 -15.51 -3.19
N THR A 111 -5.20 -15.26 -2.30
CA THR A 111 -5.27 -15.66 -0.89
C THR A 111 -5.48 -14.48 0.06
N ASP A 112 -5.15 -13.25 -0.37
CA ASP A 112 -5.19 -12.06 0.46
C ASP A 112 -6.63 -11.62 0.78
N SER A 113 -6.97 -11.53 2.06
CA SER A 113 -8.30 -11.14 2.52
C SER A 113 -8.68 -9.70 2.16
N ASP A 114 -7.70 -8.84 1.88
CA ASP A 114 -7.97 -7.44 1.50
C ASP A 114 -8.81 -7.35 0.21
N PHE A 115 -8.73 -8.37 -0.65
CA PHE A 115 -9.51 -8.47 -1.90
C PHE A 115 -10.80 -9.30 -1.78
N ASP A 116 -11.27 -9.61 -0.58
CA ASP A 116 -12.49 -10.41 -0.39
C ASP A 116 -13.73 -9.76 -1.04
N ASN A 117 -13.79 -8.43 -1.05
CA ASN A 117 -14.85 -7.68 -1.72
C ASN A 117 -14.78 -7.74 -3.27
N LEU A 118 -13.65 -8.14 -3.83
CA LEU A 118 -13.39 -8.23 -5.27
C LEU A 118 -13.55 -9.65 -5.82
N ARG A 119 -13.73 -10.67 -4.96
CA ARG A 119 -13.82 -12.10 -5.35
C ARG A 119 -14.92 -12.39 -6.38
N SER A 120 -15.97 -11.59 -6.39
CA SER A 120 -17.10 -11.70 -7.33
C SER A 120 -16.95 -10.85 -8.60
N ASP A 121 -15.96 -9.95 -8.66
CA ASP A 121 -15.70 -9.10 -9.83
C ASP A 121 -15.00 -9.92 -10.93
N THR A 122 -15.59 -9.96 -12.11
CA THR A 122 -15.07 -10.73 -13.25
C THR A 122 -13.70 -10.23 -13.72
N ARG A 123 -13.42 -8.93 -13.60
CA ARG A 123 -12.12 -8.36 -13.99
C ARG A 123 -11.03 -8.84 -13.03
N PHE A 124 -11.33 -8.85 -11.73
CA PHE A 124 -10.42 -9.38 -10.72
C PHE A 124 -10.16 -10.87 -10.93
N GLN A 125 -11.21 -11.66 -11.21
CA GLN A 125 -11.05 -13.09 -11.52
C GLN A 125 -10.15 -13.33 -12.74
N ALA A 126 -10.30 -12.51 -13.79
CA ALA A 126 -9.44 -12.61 -14.97
C ALA A 126 -7.97 -12.33 -14.64
N LEU A 127 -7.68 -11.30 -13.83
CA LEU A 127 -6.32 -10.95 -13.43
C LEU A 127 -5.57 -12.09 -12.73
N ILE A 128 -6.28 -12.85 -11.89
CA ILE A 128 -5.67 -13.90 -11.05
C ILE A 128 -5.69 -15.30 -11.68
N GLN A 129 -6.38 -15.50 -12.81
CA GLN A 129 -6.49 -16.83 -13.45
C GLN A 129 -5.67 -17.00 -14.73
N ASP A 130 -5.19 -15.91 -15.34
CA ASP A 130 -4.21 -15.94 -16.43
C ASP A 130 -2.83 -16.39 -15.93
#